data_AF-A0A9P0W007-F1
#
_entry.id   AF-A0A9P0W007-F1
#
_cell.length_a   1.000
_cell.length_b   1.000
_cell.length_c   1.000
_cell.angle_alpha   90.00
_cell.angle_beta   90.00
_cell.angle_gamma   90.00
#
_symmetry.space_group_name_H-M   'P 1'
#
loop_
_entity.id
_entity.type
_entity.pdbx_description
1 polymer ?
#
loop_
_entity_poly.entity_id
_entity_poly.type
_entity_poly.pdbx_seq_one_letter_code
_entity_poly.pdbx_strand_id
1 'polypeptide(L)'
;MLQSKQISKVLTQGLRAASVKTSTSSPFAISLLSKSGLPLTTVTSLDEAVSEISTDNLKIYSLLAVNNFQSENVEDWTLLEFEFGIKAIIEKVKYDSEQDQEDQESTLYVVVFYNGDFPDAVAKLKLDNINAALSEGLKGYRRE
;
A
#
# COMPACT_ATOMS: atom_id res chain seq x y z
N MET A 1 14.42 4.93 16.36
CA MET A 1 13.15 4.26 15.94
C MET A 1 11.93 5.20 15.91
N LEU A 2 12.08 6.44 15.40
CA LEU A 2 10.99 7.43 15.32
C LEU A 2 10.13 7.27 14.04
N GLN A 3 10.70 6.66 12.99
CA GLN A 3 10.12 6.58 11.65
C GLN A 3 8.95 5.59 11.53
N SER A 4 8.96 4.43 12.20
CA SER A 4 7.86 3.44 12.06
C SER A 4 6.51 3.97 12.56
N LYS A 5 6.51 4.76 13.63
CA LYS A 5 5.30 5.43 14.15
C LYS A 5 4.78 6.51 13.20
N GLN A 6 5.67 7.19 12.49
CA GLN A 6 5.29 8.20 11.50
C GLN A 6 4.72 7.55 10.24
N ILE A 7 5.35 6.47 9.73
CA ILE A 7 4.86 5.66 8.62
C ILE A 7 3.46 5.12 8.94
N SER A 8 3.29 4.48 10.10
CA SER A 8 1.97 3.96 10.52
C SER A 8 0.90 5.06 10.59
N LYS A 9 1.24 6.27 11.04
CA LYS A 9 0.30 7.41 11.02
C LYS A 9 -0.09 7.82 9.59
N VAL A 10 0.87 7.90 8.67
CA VAL A 10 0.59 8.21 7.25
C VAL A 10 -0.34 7.16 6.65
N LEU A 11 -0.02 5.87 6.82
CA LEU A 11 -0.88 4.80 6.32
C LEU A 11 -2.28 4.85 6.95
N THR A 12 -2.37 5.10 8.26
CA THR A 12 -3.67 5.20 8.97
C THR A 12 -4.52 6.37 8.43
N GLN A 13 -3.90 7.48 8.04
CA GLN A 13 -4.63 8.59 7.40
C GLN A 13 -5.21 8.17 6.03
N GLY A 14 -4.50 7.30 5.31
CA GLY A 14 -4.96 6.72 4.05
C GLY A 14 -6.25 5.91 4.18
N LEU A 15 -6.49 5.26 5.32
CA LEU A 15 -7.69 4.48 5.60
C LEU A 15 -8.96 5.31 5.83
N ARG A 16 -8.85 6.63 6.02
CA ARG A 16 -10.03 7.46 6.27
C ARG A 16 -10.98 7.45 5.07
N ALA A 17 -12.29 7.36 5.30
CA ALA A 17 -13.28 7.47 4.24
C ALA A 17 -13.06 8.74 3.40
N ALA A 18 -13.18 8.61 2.08
CA ALA A 18 -13.22 9.77 1.22
C ALA A 18 -14.62 10.39 1.34
N SER A 19 -14.70 11.69 1.66
CA SER A 19 -15.97 12.41 1.64
C SER A 19 -16.36 12.70 0.19
N VAL A 20 -16.81 11.65 -0.52
CA VAL A 20 -17.43 11.76 -1.83
C VAL A 20 -18.92 11.58 -1.59
N LYS A 21 -19.74 12.48 -2.14
CA LYS A 21 -21.19 12.63 -1.88
C LYS A 21 -22.04 11.36 -2.10
N THR A 22 -21.46 10.26 -2.58
CA THR A 22 -22.13 9.03 -3.01
C THR A 22 -21.62 7.75 -2.34
N SER A 23 -20.58 7.80 -1.51
CA SER A 23 -20.06 6.58 -0.84
C SER A 23 -19.32 6.90 0.45
N THR A 24 -19.68 6.23 1.55
CA THR A 24 -18.95 6.26 2.82
C THR A 24 -17.85 5.18 2.91
N SER A 25 -17.64 4.41 1.84
CA SER A 25 -16.66 3.34 1.82
C SER A 25 -15.23 3.88 1.90
N SER A 26 -14.36 3.09 2.50
CA SER A 26 -12.94 3.39 2.64
C SER A 26 -12.12 2.16 2.30
N PRO A 27 -10.82 2.33 1.99
CA PRO A 27 -9.91 1.21 2.02
C PRO A 27 -9.92 0.58 3.41
N PHE A 28 -9.76 -0.73 3.44
CA PHE A 28 -9.82 -1.47 4.69
C PHE A 28 -8.45 -1.92 5.18
N ALA A 29 -7.45 -1.98 4.30
CA ALA A 29 -6.08 -2.24 4.73
C ALA A 29 -5.10 -1.51 3.82
N ILE A 30 -3.98 -1.06 4.40
CA ILE A 30 -2.87 -0.48 3.66
C ILE A 30 -1.60 -1.07 4.23
N SER A 31 -0.72 -1.55 3.35
CA SER A 31 0.56 -2.14 3.74
C SER A 31 1.72 -1.46 3.04
N LEU A 32 2.76 -1.16 3.80
CA LEU A 32 4.10 -0.91 3.28
C LEU A 32 4.82 -2.27 3.20
N LEU A 33 5.35 -2.61 2.04
CA LEU A 33 5.94 -3.90 1.72
C LEU A 33 7.43 -3.77 1.42
N SER A 34 8.18 -4.82 1.71
CA SER A 34 9.54 -5.02 1.20
C SER A 34 9.53 -5.39 -0.29
N LYS A 35 10.72 -5.44 -0.90
CA LYS A 35 10.92 -5.97 -2.27
C LYS A 35 10.28 -7.33 -2.49
N SER A 36 10.29 -8.19 -1.47
CA SER A 36 9.76 -9.55 -1.54
C SER A 36 8.25 -9.64 -1.31
N GLY A 37 7.56 -8.51 -1.12
CA GLY A 37 6.12 -8.48 -0.83
C GLY A 37 5.75 -8.79 0.62
N LEU A 38 6.73 -8.88 1.51
CA LEU A 38 6.48 -9.05 2.94
C LEU A 38 6.04 -7.73 3.57
N PRO A 39 4.92 -7.69 4.31
CA PRO A 39 4.50 -6.48 5.00
C PRO A 39 5.51 -6.05 6.08
N LEU A 40 6.03 -4.84 5.94
CA LEU A 40 6.83 -4.16 6.96
C LEU A 40 5.95 -3.47 7.99
N THR A 41 4.82 -2.94 7.54
CA THR A 41 3.77 -2.36 8.38
C THR A 41 2.45 -2.48 7.65
N THR A 42 1.42 -2.93 8.35
CA THR A 42 0.05 -2.98 7.87
C THR A 42 -0.83 -2.22 8.85
N VAL A 43 -1.72 -1.39 8.31
CA VAL A 43 -2.81 -0.77 9.07
C VAL A 43 -4.12 -1.28 8.49
N THR A 44 -5.07 -1.59 9.36
CA THR A 44 -6.41 -2.05 8.98
C THR A 44 -7.47 -1.11 9.54
N SER A 45 -8.56 -0.94 8.81
CA SER A 45 -9.77 -0.32 9.31
C SER A 45 -10.45 -1.29 10.27
N LEU A 46 -11.06 -0.77 11.33
CA LEU A 46 -11.82 -1.56 12.31
C LEU A 46 -13.26 -1.82 11.86
N ASP A 47 -13.54 -1.68 10.55
CA ASP A 47 -14.89 -1.82 10.03
C ASP A 47 -15.31 -3.29 10.05
N GLU A 48 -16.46 -3.59 10.66
CA GLU A 48 -16.93 -4.95 10.94
C GLU A 48 -17.18 -5.76 9.67
N ALA A 49 -17.46 -5.11 8.53
CA ALA A 49 -17.66 -5.74 7.23
C ALA A 49 -16.39 -6.42 6.67
N VAL A 50 -15.21 -6.13 7.22
CA VAL A 50 -13.91 -6.65 6.77
C VAL A 50 -13.32 -7.64 7.80
N SER A 51 -14.06 -7.92 8.88
CA SER A 51 -13.62 -8.79 9.98
C SER A 51 -13.32 -10.24 9.56
N GLU A 52 -13.72 -10.66 8.35
CA GLU A 52 -13.41 -11.98 7.79
C GLU A 52 -12.01 -12.07 7.15
N ILE A 53 -11.40 -10.93 6.78
CA ILE A 53 -10.07 -10.95 6.15
C ILE A 53 -9.00 -11.07 7.23
N SER A 54 -8.42 -12.27 7.34
CA SER A 54 -7.33 -12.49 8.28
C SER A 54 -6.06 -11.74 7.86
N THR A 55 -5.16 -11.52 8.82
CA THR A 55 -3.84 -10.94 8.52
C THR A 55 -3.01 -11.83 7.60
N ASP A 56 -3.27 -13.13 7.56
CA ASP A 56 -2.59 -14.06 6.65
C ASP A 56 -3.11 -13.93 5.22
N ASN A 57 -4.41 -13.65 5.03
CA ASN A 57 -4.94 -13.29 3.71
C ASN A 57 -4.23 -12.05 3.15
N LEU A 58 -4.06 -11.00 3.97
CA LEU A 58 -3.36 -9.78 3.55
C LEU A 58 -1.90 -10.04 3.16
N LYS A 59 -1.21 -10.93 3.86
CA LYS A 59 0.17 -11.33 3.48
C LYS A 59 0.18 -12.04 2.14
N ILE A 60 -0.72 -13.00 1.93
CA ILE A 60 -0.84 -13.72 0.66
C ILE A 60 -1.14 -12.74 -0.48
N TYR A 61 -2.13 -11.85 -0.31
CA TYR A 61 -2.48 -10.85 -1.31
C TYR A 61 -1.33 -9.87 -1.59
N SER A 62 -0.55 -9.48 -0.57
CA SER A 62 0.64 -8.65 -0.74
C SER A 62 1.71 -9.32 -1.59
N LEU A 63 1.96 -10.62 -1.35
CA LEU A 63 2.89 -11.41 -2.14
C LEU A 63 2.44 -11.53 -3.60
N LEU A 64 1.16 -11.81 -3.82
CA LEU A 64 0.58 -11.89 -5.17
C LEU A 64 0.67 -10.55 -5.90
N ALA A 65 0.33 -9.46 -5.23
CA ALA A 65 0.41 -8.10 -5.78
C ALA A 65 1.83 -7.73 -6.22
N VAL A 66 2.84 -8.00 -5.38
CA VAL A 66 4.23 -7.71 -5.73
C VAL A 66 4.73 -8.62 -6.85
N ASN A 67 4.42 -9.91 -6.80
CA ASN A 67 4.83 -10.84 -7.86
C ASN A 67 4.24 -10.45 -9.21
N ASN A 68 2.95 -10.10 -9.26
CA ASN A 68 2.30 -9.63 -10.47
C ASN A 68 2.94 -8.33 -10.99
N PHE A 69 3.09 -7.33 -10.13
CA PHE A 69 3.72 -6.04 -10.48
C PHE A 69 5.13 -6.22 -11.06
N GLN A 70 5.94 -7.11 -10.47
CA GLN A 70 7.29 -7.43 -10.96
C GLN A 70 7.28 -8.22 -12.26
N SER A 71 6.34 -9.16 -12.42
CA SER A 71 6.26 -10.03 -13.61
C SER A 71 5.82 -9.28 -14.86
N GLU A 72 4.93 -8.30 -14.71
CA GLU A 72 4.42 -7.49 -15.82
C GLU A 72 5.37 -6.34 -16.17
N ASN A 73 6.43 -6.14 -15.39
CA ASN A 73 7.42 -5.07 -15.55
C ASN A 73 6.75 -3.68 -15.67
N VAL A 74 5.72 -3.45 -14.85
CA VAL A 74 4.95 -2.20 -14.83
C VAL A 74 5.76 -1.14 -14.06
N GLU A 75 5.93 0.04 -14.64
CA GLU A 75 6.80 1.08 -14.06
C GLU A 75 6.12 1.93 -12.97
N ASP A 76 4.80 2.09 -13.04
CA ASP A 76 4.08 3.01 -12.14
C ASP A 76 3.21 2.30 -11.10
N TRP A 77 2.08 1.71 -11.51
CA TRP A 77 1.13 1.07 -10.59
C TRP A 77 0.35 -0.04 -11.31
N THR A 78 -0.15 -1.02 -10.55
CA THR A 78 -1.08 -2.02 -11.09
C THR A 78 -2.28 -2.24 -10.17
N LEU A 79 -3.38 -2.70 -10.77
CA LEU A 79 -4.62 -3.06 -10.09
C LEU A 79 -4.78 -4.58 -10.14
N LEU A 80 -5.05 -5.18 -8.98
CA LEU A 80 -5.39 -6.59 -8.87
C LEU A 80 -6.79 -6.74 -8.30
N GLU A 81 -7.51 -7.73 -8.84
CA GLU A 81 -8.77 -8.20 -8.28
C GLU A 81 -8.53 -9.59 -7.68
N PHE A 82 -8.95 -9.76 -6.44
CA PHE A 82 -8.92 -10.99 -5.69
C PHE A 82 -10.34 -11.55 -5.54
N GLU A 83 -10.44 -12.68 -4.85
CA GLU A 83 -11.72 -13.30 -4.56
C GLU A 83 -12.61 -12.40 -3.68
N PHE A 84 -13.92 -12.67 -3.70
CA PHE A 84 -14.93 -12.01 -2.85
C PHE A 84 -15.03 -10.48 -3.05
N GLY A 85 -14.72 -9.99 -4.26
CA GLY A 85 -14.82 -8.58 -4.58
C GLY A 85 -13.74 -7.72 -3.91
N ILE A 86 -12.65 -8.32 -3.43
CA ILE A 86 -11.51 -7.58 -2.90
C ILE A 86 -10.66 -7.09 -4.06
N LYS A 87 -10.25 -5.84 -4.01
CA LYS A 87 -9.29 -5.25 -4.95
C LYS A 87 -8.06 -4.74 -4.21
N ALA A 88 -6.94 -4.70 -4.91
CA ALA A 88 -5.75 -4.01 -4.44
C ALA A 88 -5.13 -3.17 -5.54
N ILE A 89 -4.60 -2.02 -5.14
CA ILE A 89 -3.76 -1.21 -6.00
C ILE A 89 -2.38 -1.10 -5.37
N ILE A 90 -1.34 -1.35 -6.15
CA ILE A 90 0.05 -1.38 -5.71
C ILE A 90 0.92 -0.47 -6.56
N GLU A 91 1.89 0.19 -5.91
CA GLU A 91 2.86 1.08 -6.53
C GLU A 91 4.21 1.01 -5.81
N LYS A 92 5.28 1.26 -6.56
CA LYS A 92 6.64 1.39 -6.04
C LYS A 92 6.82 2.74 -5.34
N VAL A 93 7.43 2.72 -4.15
CA VAL A 93 7.72 3.97 -3.41
C VAL A 93 8.89 4.69 -4.08
N LYS A 94 8.68 5.95 -4.48
CA LYS A 94 9.66 6.78 -5.19
C LYS A 94 10.43 7.63 -4.18
N TYR A 95 11.49 7.11 -3.58
CA TYR A 95 12.33 7.88 -2.66
C TYR A 95 13.76 8.01 -3.19
N ASP A 96 14.34 9.21 -3.03
CA ASP A 96 15.71 9.51 -3.45
C ASP A 96 16.69 8.83 -2.46
N SER A 97 17.15 7.63 -2.81
CA SER A 97 18.36 7.07 -2.23
C SER A 97 19.55 7.66 -2.97
N GLU A 98 20.36 8.51 -2.33
CA GLU A 98 21.58 9.13 -2.89
C GLU A 98 22.68 8.12 -3.29
N GLN A 99 22.36 6.83 -3.40
CA GLN A 99 23.23 5.77 -3.88
C GLN A 99 22.59 5.11 -5.10
N ASP A 100 22.76 5.77 -6.25
CA ASP A 100 22.31 5.35 -7.60
C ASP A 100 23.09 4.13 -8.16
N GLN A 101 23.59 3.23 -7.32
CA GLN A 101 24.19 1.98 -7.78
C GLN A 101 23.69 0.80 -6.93
N GLU A 102 22.83 0.00 -7.55
CA GLU A 102 22.62 -1.44 -7.29
C GLU A 102 21.90 -1.93 -6.02
N ASP A 103 21.42 -1.09 -5.11
CA ASP A 103 20.64 -1.61 -3.98
C ASP A 103 19.17 -1.86 -4.33
N GLN A 104 18.94 -2.84 -5.22
CA GLN A 104 17.60 -3.37 -5.47
C GLN A 104 16.92 -3.85 -4.17
N GLU A 105 17.69 -4.22 -3.14
CA GLU A 105 17.21 -4.67 -1.82
C GLU A 105 16.43 -3.60 -1.04
N SER A 106 16.62 -2.33 -1.39
CA SER A 106 15.95 -1.21 -0.73
C SER A 106 14.56 -0.93 -1.34
N THR A 107 14.17 -1.60 -2.43
CA THR A 107 12.87 -1.34 -3.07
C THR A 107 11.72 -1.59 -2.10
N LEU A 108 10.85 -0.58 -1.93
CA LEU A 108 9.63 -0.65 -1.14
C LEU A 108 8.41 -0.50 -2.05
N TYR A 109 7.32 -1.15 -1.65
CA TYR A 109 6.03 -1.01 -2.32
C TYR A 109 4.96 -0.60 -1.32
N VAL A 110 3.93 0.10 -1.80
CA VAL A 110 2.72 0.37 -1.04
C VAL A 110 1.56 -0.30 -1.74
N VAL A 111 0.75 -1.01 -0.97
CA VAL A 111 -0.49 -1.61 -1.45
C VAL A 111 -1.67 -1.11 -0.63
N VAL A 112 -2.77 -0.77 -1.31
CA VAL A 112 -4.04 -0.35 -0.73
C VAL A 112 -5.09 -1.40 -1.08
N PHE A 113 -5.69 -2.01 -0.06
CA PHE A 113 -6.75 -3.01 -0.19
C PHE A 113 -8.12 -2.38 0.10
N TYR A 114 -9.09 -2.67 -0.77
CA TYR A 114 -10.42 -2.10 -0.72
C TYR A 114 -11.45 -3.07 -1.32
N ASN A 115 -12.73 -2.86 -0.98
CA ASN A 115 -13.83 -3.62 -1.56
C ASN A 115 -14.16 -3.06 -2.96
N GLY A 116 -14.60 -3.89 -3.90
CA GLY A 116 -14.94 -3.51 -5.28
C GLY A 116 -16.04 -2.44 -5.39
N ASP A 117 -16.82 -2.21 -4.33
CA ASP A 117 -17.75 -1.07 -4.26
C ASP A 117 -17.05 0.29 -4.06
N PHE A 118 -15.77 0.28 -3.67
CA PHE A 118 -14.97 1.49 -3.51
C PHE A 118 -14.31 1.87 -4.86
N PRO A 119 -14.48 3.10 -5.36
CA PRO A 119 -14.03 3.44 -6.71
C PRO A 119 -12.51 3.38 -6.89
N ASP A 120 -12.06 2.65 -7.92
CA ASP A 120 -10.64 2.47 -8.26
C ASP A 120 -9.89 3.81 -8.40
N ALA A 121 -10.52 4.83 -9.00
CA ALA A 121 -9.93 6.17 -9.14
C ALA A 121 -9.65 6.85 -7.79
N VAL A 122 -10.52 6.64 -6.79
CA VAL A 122 -10.33 7.17 -5.43
C VAL A 122 -9.26 6.37 -4.70
N ALA A 123 -9.19 5.06 -4.92
CA ALA A 123 -8.12 4.20 -4.40
C ALA A 123 -6.74 4.64 -4.93
N LYS A 124 -6.64 4.91 -6.23
CA LYS A 124 -5.41 5.43 -6.84
C LYS A 124 -5.03 6.81 -6.30
N LEU A 125 -5.98 7.73 -6.19
CA LEU A 125 -5.70 9.04 -5.59
C LEU A 125 -5.18 8.91 -4.14
N LYS A 126 -5.72 7.98 -3.36
CA LYS A 126 -5.21 7.68 -2.02
C LYS A 126 -3.81 7.11 -2.05
N LEU A 127 -3.54 6.15 -2.95
CA LEU A 127 -2.21 5.58 -3.15
C LEU A 127 -1.19 6.67 -3.48
N ASP A 128 -1.51 7.58 -4.39
CA ASP A 128 -0.63 8.69 -4.80
C ASP A 128 -0.28 9.60 -3.61
N ASN A 129 -1.29 9.97 -2.81
CA ASN A 129 -1.08 10.81 -1.61
C ASN A 129 -0.22 10.10 -0.56
N ILE A 130 -0.44 8.81 -0.34
CA ILE A 130 0.38 8.00 0.57
C ILE A 130 1.80 7.90 0.03
N ASN A 131 1.96 7.63 -1.27
CA ASN A 131 3.26 7.49 -1.89
C ASN A 131 4.05 8.79 -1.79
N ALA A 132 3.44 9.94 -2.06
CA ALA A 132 4.06 11.26 -1.92
C ALA A 132 4.51 11.52 -0.46
N ALA A 133 3.64 11.25 0.51
CA ALA A 133 3.97 11.44 1.94
C ALA A 133 5.09 10.50 2.41
N LEU A 134 5.12 9.26 1.93
CA LEU A 134 6.19 8.31 2.23
C LEU A 134 7.49 8.68 1.53
N SER A 135 7.43 9.12 0.28
CA SER A 135 8.59 9.57 -0.50
C SER A 135 9.30 10.73 0.21
N GLU A 136 8.55 11.65 0.82
CA GLU A 136 9.10 12.70 1.66
C GLU A 136 9.61 12.17 3.01
N GLY A 137 8.82 11.33 3.69
CA GLY A 137 9.16 10.81 5.02
C GLY A 137 10.32 9.81 5.04
N LEU A 138 10.65 9.20 3.89
CA LEU A 138 11.72 8.23 3.72
C LEU A 138 12.98 8.83 3.07
N LYS A 139 13.02 10.15 2.80
CA LYS A 139 14.27 10.82 2.37
C LYS A 139 15.37 10.57 3.39
N GLY A 140 16.49 10.02 2.93
CA GLY A 140 17.64 9.68 3.79
C GLY A 140 17.47 8.42 4.64
N TYR A 141 16.48 7.57 4.36
CA TYR A 141 16.36 6.25 4.98
C TYR A 141 17.56 5.37 4.58
N ARG A 142 18.48 5.13 5.54
CA ARG A 142 19.53 4.10 5.43
C ARG A 142 19.12 2.90 6.26
N ARG A 143 19.13 1.71 5.65
CA ARG A 143 19.14 0.45 6.41
C ARG A 143 20.51 0.35 7.07
N GLU A 144 20.58 0.52 8.39
CA GLU A 144 21.73 0.08 9.19
C GLU A 144 21.79 -1.45 9.24
#